data_AF-A0A9J6NWR6-F1
#
_entry.id   AF-A0A9J6NWR6-F1
#
_cell.length_a   1.000
_cell.length_b   1.000
_cell.length_c   1.000
_cell.angle_alpha   90.00
_cell.angle_beta   90.00
_cell.angle_gamma   90.00
#
_symmetry.space_group_name_H-M   'P 1'
#
loop_
_entity.id
_entity.type
_entity.pdbx_description
1 polymer ?
#
loop_
_entity_poly.entity_id
_entity_poly.type
_entity_poly.pdbx_seq_one_letter_code
_entity_poly.pdbx_strand_id
1 'polypeptide(L)'
;MTFQAGIATFAGAFIFPFLIRLCWGKMVESWGAIGGWVAAGFIVGTMWTFNHGVGAITQSGGAWIDMAWAAGIGLFAASIFSGDDFGKGIVNYIFAIIGGILGGFILSCFL
;
A
#
# COMPACT_ATOMS: atom_id res chain seq x y z
N MET A 1 2.97 4.91 -21.65
CA MET A 1 1.79 5.22 -20.81
C MET A 1 1.05 6.39 -21.47
N THR A 2 -0.27 6.31 -21.61
CA THR A 2 -1.07 7.46 -22.07
C THR A 2 -1.31 8.44 -20.93
N PHE A 3 -1.66 9.70 -21.23
CA PHE A 3 -1.98 10.69 -20.20
C PHE A 3 -3.13 10.22 -19.28
N GLN A 4 -4.16 9.61 -19.86
CA GLN A 4 -5.30 9.03 -19.16
C GLN A 4 -4.87 7.91 -18.20
N ALA A 5 -3.98 7.02 -18.64
CA ALA A 5 -3.43 5.97 -17.80
C ALA A 5 -2.58 6.53 -16.64
N GLY A 6 -1.90 7.66 -16.87
CA GLY A 6 -1.20 8.39 -15.82
C GLY A 6 -2.14 8.94 -14.75
N ILE A 7 -3.26 9.55 -15.16
CA ILE A 7 -4.30 10.03 -14.22
C ILE A 7 -4.89 8.87 -13.43
N ALA A 8 -5.27 7.78 -14.10
CA ALA A 8 -5.82 6.60 -13.45
C ALA A 8 -4.83 6.02 -12.42
N THR A 9 -3.55 5.94 -12.80
CA THR A 9 -2.48 5.43 -11.93
C THR A 9 -2.32 6.29 -10.69
N PHE A 10 -2.30 7.61 -10.86
CA PHE A 10 -2.24 8.55 -9.74
C PHE A 10 -3.44 8.38 -8.80
N ALA A 11 -4.66 8.32 -9.35
CA ALA A 11 -5.87 8.15 -8.56
C ALA A 11 -5.89 6.81 -7.80
N GLY A 12 -5.58 5.70 -8.47
CA GLY A 12 -5.52 4.37 -7.85
C GLY A 12 -4.44 4.26 -6.76
N ALA A 13 -3.27 4.83 -7.02
CA ALA A 13 -2.19 4.90 -6.05
C ALA A 13 -2.52 5.83 -4.86
N PHE A 14 -3.28 6.90 -5.05
CA PHE A 14 -3.68 7.80 -3.96
C PHE A 14 -4.80 7.23 -3.08
N ILE A 15 -5.84 6.65 -3.69
CA ILE A 15 -7.01 6.15 -2.96
C ILE A 15 -6.60 5.09 -1.94
N PHE A 16 -5.64 4.23 -2.26
CA PHE A 16 -5.23 3.13 -1.39
C PHE A 16 -4.68 3.60 -0.01
N PRO A 17 -3.57 4.36 0.09
CA PRO A 17 -3.08 4.90 1.36
C PRO A 17 -4.09 5.83 2.04
N PHE A 18 -4.92 6.55 1.27
CA PHE A 18 -5.97 7.41 1.81
C PHE A 18 -7.02 6.61 2.59
N LEU A 19 -7.50 5.49 2.04
CA LEU A 19 -8.42 4.59 2.74
C LEU A 19 -7.79 3.94 3.97
N ILE A 20 -6.51 3.54 3.90
CA ILE A 20 -5.78 3.02 5.08
C ILE A 20 -5.79 4.07 6.19
N ARG A 21 -5.41 5.32 5.88
CA ARG A 21 -5.31 6.40 6.86
C ARG A 21 -6.65 6.75 7.50
N LEU A 22 -7.75 6.73 6.73
CA LEU A 22 -9.07 7.13 7.23
C LEU A 22 -9.80 6.03 8.01
N CYS A 23 -9.65 4.78 7.57
CA CYS A 23 -10.52 3.69 8.02
C CYS A 23 -9.82 2.71 8.94
N TRP A 24 -8.57 2.33 8.65
CA TRP A 24 -7.92 1.21 9.32
C TRP A 24 -7.81 1.43 10.83
N GLY A 25 -7.29 2.58 11.26
CA GLY A 25 -7.14 2.90 12.68
C GLY A 25 -8.47 2.84 13.44
N LYS A 26 -9.54 3.38 12.85
CA LYS A 26 -10.90 3.38 13.44
C LYS A 26 -11.48 1.98 13.57
N MET A 27 -11.23 1.11 12.59
CA MET A 27 -11.68 -0.29 12.63
C MET A 27 -10.96 -1.05 13.75
N VAL A 28 -9.65 -0.84 13.92
CA VAL A 28 -8.88 -1.44 15.02
C VAL A 28 -9.33 -0.89 16.37
N GLU A 29 -9.57 0.41 16.48
CA GLU A 29 -10.06 1.04 17.71
C GLU A 29 -11.44 0.51 18.11
N SER A 30 -12.34 0.32 17.13
CA SER A 30 -13.73 -0.11 17.39
C SER A 30 -13.86 -1.61 17.62
N TRP A 31 -13.09 -2.43 16.90
CA TRP A 31 -13.26 -3.89 16.87
C TRP A 31 -12.07 -4.64 17.45
N GLY A 32 -11.00 -3.96 17.85
CA GLY A 32 -9.76 -4.60 18.30
C GLY A 32 -8.99 -5.26 17.16
N ALA A 33 -8.25 -6.34 17.48
CA ALA A 33 -7.39 -7.01 16.51
C ALA A 33 -8.12 -7.52 15.26
N ILE A 34 -9.38 -7.97 15.39
CA ILE A 34 -10.19 -8.39 14.24
C ILE A 34 -10.45 -7.23 13.27
N GLY A 35 -10.49 -5.99 13.76
CA GLY A 35 -10.60 -4.80 12.90
C GLY A 35 -9.43 -4.66 11.94
N GLY A 36 -8.21 -5.04 12.37
CA GLY A 36 -7.05 -5.08 11.50
C GLY A 36 -7.16 -6.13 10.40
N TRP A 37 -7.69 -7.32 10.71
CA TRP A 37 -7.94 -8.38 9.73
C TRP A 37 -9.02 -8.00 8.73
N VAL A 38 -10.10 -7.38 9.18
CA VAL A 38 -11.17 -6.88 8.30
C VAL A 38 -10.65 -5.75 7.41
N ALA A 39 -9.86 -4.82 7.96
CA ALA A 39 -9.22 -3.76 7.18
C ALA A 39 -8.27 -4.32 6.13
N ALA A 40 -7.45 -5.31 6.48
CA ALA A 40 -6.56 -5.99 5.55
C ALA A 40 -7.34 -6.64 4.40
N GLY A 41 -8.35 -7.47 4.71
CA GLY A 41 -9.15 -8.12 3.67
C GLY A 41 -9.94 -7.13 2.81
N PHE A 42 -10.63 -6.19 3.44
CA PHE A 42 -11.56 -5.30 2.76
C PHE A 42 -10.85 -4.15 2.03
N ILE A 43 -9.97 -3.40 2.70
CA ILE A 43 -9.27 -2.26 2.09
C ILE A 43 -8.24 -2.75 1.07
N VAL A 44 -7.34 -3.66 1.48
CA VAL A 44 -6.28 -4.14 0.58
C VAL A 44 -6.88 -4.96 -0.56
N GLY A 45 -7.82 -5.87 -0.26
CA GLY A 45 -8.48 -6.69 -1.29
C GLY A 45 -9.27 -5.87 -2.31
N THR A 46 -10.11 -4.94 -1.85
CA THR A 46 -10.88 -4.06 -2.77
C THR A 46 -9.95 -3.21 -3.62
N MET A 47 -8.90 -2.63 -3.02
CA MET A 47 -7.96 -1.80 -3.77
C MET A 47 -7.09 -2.62 -4.72
N TRP A 48 -6.81 -3.89 -4.41
CA TRP A 48 -6.16 -4.80 -5.34
C TRP A 48 -7.06 -5.06 -6.56
N THR A 49 -8.34 -5.36 -6.35
CA THR A 49 -9.30 -5.53 -7.45
C THR A 49 -9.45 -4.26 -8.27
N PHE A 50 -9.49 -3.08 -7.65
CA PHE A 50 -9.57 -1.81 -8.36
C PHE A 50 -8.30 -1.49 -9.14
N ASN A 51 -7.13 -1.62 -8.51
CA ASN A 51 -5.86 -1.23 -9.12
C ASN A 51 -5.39 -2.22 -10.19
N HIS A 52 -5.63 -3.52 -10.01
CA HIS A 52 -5.10 -4.56 -10.89
C HIS A 52 -6.17 -5.34 -11.64
N GLY A 53 -7.32 -5.59 -11.02
CA GLY A 53 -8.46 -6.20 -11.70
C GLY A 53 -9.08 -5.27 -12.74
N VAL A 54 -9.32 -4.01 -12.36
CA VAL A 54 -9.86 -2.96 -13.27
C VAL A 54 -8.72 -2.22 -14.02
N GLY A 55 -7.49 -2.30 -13.51
CA GLY A 55 -6.32 -1.69 -14.16
C GLY A 55 -6.18 -0.19 -13.90
N ALA A 56 -6.62 0.29 -12.74
CA ALA A 56 -6.43 1.70 -12.38
C ALA A 56 -4.94 2.07 -12.30
N ILE A 57 -4.08 1.19 -11.76
CA ILE A 57 -2.63 1.36 -11.83
C ILE A 57 -2.09 0.62 -13.06
N THR A 58 -1.32 1.35 -13.88
CA THR A 58 -0.59 0.73 -14.98
C THR A 58 0.53 -0.13 -14.43
N GLN A 59 0.46 -1.44 -14.68
CA GLN A 59 1.51 -2.38 -14.29
C GLN A 59 2.61 -2.53 -15.35
N SER A 60 3.80 -2.92 -14.90
CA SER A 60 4.89 -3.38 -15.75
C SER A 60 5.38 -4.75 -15.30
N GLY A 61 5.35 -5.74 -16.19
CA GLY A 61 5.80 -7.10 -15.89
C GLY A 61 4.83 -7.91 -15.02
N GLY A 62 5.22 -9.14 -14.67
CA GLY A 62 4.37 -10.10 -13.95
C GLY A 62 4.38 -9.98 -12.42
N ALA A 63 5.38 -9.31 -11.84
CA ALA A 63 5.50 -9.09 -10.40
C ALA A 63 5.89 -7.63 -10.14
N TRP A 64 4.90 -6.81 -9.80
CA TRP A 64 5.08 -5.40 -9.51
C TRP A 64 4.44 -5.05 -8.17
N ILE A 65 5.15 -4.25 -7.36
CA ILE A 65 4.78 -3.91 -5.97
C ILE A 65 4.27 -2.46 -5.85
N ASP A 66 3.60 -1.95 -6.88
CA ASP A 66 3.06 -0.58 -6.95
C ASP A 66 2.19 -0.19 -5.75
N MET A 67 1.26 -1.05 -5.32
CA MET A 67 0.39 -0.78 -4.19
C MET A 67 1.17 -0.70 -2.88
N ALA A 68 2.22 -1.50 -2.72
CA ALA A 68 3.09 -1.42 -1.55
C ALA A 68 3.85 -0.08 -1.51
N TRP A 69 4.36 0.38 -2.65
CA TRP A 69 4.96 1.71 -2.78
C TRP A 69 3.94 2.82 -2.50
N ALA A 70 2.74 2.71 -3.06
CA ALA A 70 1.66 3.67 -2.85
C ALA A 70 1.29 3.79 -1.36
N ALA A 71 1.08 2.67 -0.67
CA ALA A 71 0.82 2.63 0.76
C ALA A 71 1.99 3.22 1.56
N GLY A 72 3.21 2.78 1.29
CA GLY A 72 4.41 3.25 1.97
C GLY A 72 4.57 4.76 1.85
N ILE A 73 4.60 5.30 0.63
CA ILE A 73 4.84 6.72 0.36
C ILE A 73 3.70 7.57 0.91
N GLY A 74 2.44 7.17 0.66
CA GLY A 74 1.28 7.92 1.10
C GLY A 74 1.17 7.99 2.63
N LEU A 75 1.36 6.87 3.33
CA LEU A 75 1.32 6.85 4.80
C LEU A 75 2.50 7.58 5.41
N PHE A 76 3.70 7.45 4.85
CA PHE A 76 4.89 8.15 5.32
C PHE A 76 4.74 9.67 5.19
N ALA A 77 4.30 10.14 4.02
CA ALA A 77 4.01 11.55 3.82
C ALA A 77 2.96 12.03 4.83
N ALA A 78 1.84 11.33 4.96
CA ALA A 78 0.78 11.69 5.90
C ALA A 78 1.27 11.73 7.36
N SER A 79 2.15 10.81 7.75
CA SER A 79 2.76 10.77 9.08
C SER A 79 3.67 11.97 9.34
N ILE A 80 4.58 12.31 8.41
CA ILE A 80 5.44 13.50 8.54
C ILE A 80 4.59 14.76 8.66
N PHE A 81 3.56 14.91 7.81
CA PHE A 81 2.65 16.07 7.87
C PHE A 81 1.83 16.13 9.17
N SER A 82 1.66 15.00 9.86
CA SER A 82 0.99 14.92 11.16
C SER A 82 1.94 15.16 12.35
N GLY A 83 3.22 15.42 12.10
CA GLY A 83 4.23 15.67 13.13
C GLY A 83 4.97 14.43 13.63
N ASP A 84 4.85 13.28 12.95
CA ASP A 84 5.62 12.08 13.29
C ASP A 84 7.12 12.25 12.99
N ASP A 85 7.95 11.48 13.69
CA ASP A 85 9.40 11.51 13.53
C ASP A 85 9.85 10.89 12.20
N PHE A 86 10.49 11.71 11.36
CA PHE A 86 11.03 11.30 10.06
C PHE A 86 12.07 10.16 10.19
N GLY A 87 12.99 10.26 11.14
CA GLY A 87 14.10 9.31 11.32
C GLY A 87 13.59 7.91 11.66
N LYS A 88 12.60 7.79 12.55
CA LYS A 88 11.92 6.53 12.87
C LYS A 88 11.20 5.97 11.66
N GLY A 89 10.55 6.81 10.87
CA GLY A 89 9.90 6.36 9.64
C GLY A 89 10.90 5.79 8.63
N ILE A 90 12.10 6.39 8.49
CA ILE A 90 13.16 5.84 7.63
C ILE A 90 13.63 4.45 8.09
N VAL A 91 13.76 4.23 9.41
CA VAL A 91 14.08 2.90 9.95
C VAL A 91 13.03 1.86 9.52
N ASN A 92 11.74 2.21 9.62
CA ASN A 92 10.65 1.33 9.17
C ASN A 92 10.74 1.03 7.66
N TYR A 93 11.14 2.01 6.83
CA TYR A 93 11.37 1.77 5.40
C TYR A 93 12.48 0.77 5.12
N ILE A 94 13.60 0.87 5.85
CA ILE A 94 14.72 -0.07 5.68
C ILE A 94 14.24 -1.50 5.95
N PHE A 95 13.51 -1.72 7.04
CA PHE A 95 12.96 -3.04 7.36
C PHE A 95 11.91 -3.49 6.34
N ALA A 96 11.07 -2.59 5.83
CA ALA A 96 10.11 -2.92 4.78
C ALA A 96 10.80 -3.35 3.48
N ILE A 97 11.89 -2.69 3.09
CA ILE A 97 12.69 -3.05 1.91
C ILE A 97 13.35 -4.42 2.12
N ILE A 98 13.95 -4.67 3.29
CA ILE A 98 14.53 -5.98 3.63
C ILE A 98 13.46 -7.08 3.56
N GLY A 99 12.29 -6.84 4.15
CA GLY A 99 11.16 -7.77 4.10
C GLY A 99 10.66 -8.02 2.68
N GLY A 100 10.58 -6.98 1.85
CA GLY A 100 10.20 -7.08 0.44
C GLY A 100 11.20 -7.90 -0.39
N ILE A 101 12.51 -7.71 -0.16
CA ILE A 101 13.57 -8.50 -0.80
C ILE A 101 13.46 -9.97 -0.38
N LEU A 102 13.29 -10.25 0.91
CA LEU A 102 13.11 -11.62 1.41
C LEU A 102 11.84 -12.27 0.85
N GLY A 103 10.74 -11.53 0.75
CA GLY A 103 9.49 -12.00 0.14
C GLY A 103 9.67 -12.32 -1.35
N GLY A 104 10.37 -11.45 -2.09
CA GLY A 104 10.71 -11.69 -3.49
C GLY A 104 11.61 -12.91 -3.67
N PHE A 105 12.60 -13.10 -2.79
CA PHE A 105 13.45 -14.29 -2.79
C PHE A 105 12.65 -15.57 -2.53
N ILE A 106 11.79 -15.58 -1.51
CA ILE A 106 10.91 -16.72 -1.23
C ILE A 106 10.04 -17.04 -2.44
N LEU A 107 9.46 -16.02 -3.09
CA LEU A 107 8.65 -16.21 -4.29
C LEU A 107 9.45 -16.84 -5.44
N SER A 108 10.72 -16.46 -5.60
CA SER A 108 11.62 -17.05 -6.62
C SER A 108 11.96 -18.52 -6.38
N CYS A 109 11.67 -19.07 -5.20
CA CYS A 109 11.82 -20.51 -4.94
C CYS A 109 10.66 -21.35 -5.51
N PHE A 110 9.53 -20.73 -5.89
CA PHE A 110 8.32 -21.41 -6.34
C PHE A 110 7.85 -21.00 -7.75
N LEU A 111 8.48 -19.99 -8.36
CA LEU A 111 8.21 -19.49 -9.72
C LEU A 111 9.34 -19.88 -10.67
#